data_AF-A0A970UA61-F1
#
_entry.id   AF-A0A970UA61-F1
#
_cell.length_a   1.000
_cell.length_b   1.000
_cell.length_c   1.000
_cell.angle_alpha   90.00
_cell.angle_beta   90.00
_cell.angle_gamma   90.00
#
_symmetry.space_group_name_H-M   'P 1'
#
loop_
_entity.id
_entity.type
_entity.pdbx_description
1 polymer ?
#
loop_
_entity_poly.entity_id
_entity_poly.type
_entity_poly.pdbx_seq_one_letter_code
_entity_poly.pdbx_strand_id
1 'polypeptide(L)'
;MPGDKVAILSQNMPNWGIAFFALQRMGIVAVPLLPDFSTHEISNINLHAGLKAVFVSENLQYKIDTLETPFEGIVLRLEDFSLIKKRAAKAVFDITKKPVGTYSPDEIDLSILLYTSGTTGEPKGVMLSQKNVITNAIQSNAVQPILPGYKFLSVLPLSHTYENTLGLVLPIMQGASVSYLRKPPIASVLVPAMQAVRPDIMLTVPMIIEKVYKSSILPEIQKKTATRLLTKFAPTRQLIHRMA
;
A
#
# COMPACT_ATOMS: atom_id res chain seq x y z
N MET A 1 21.86 -7.97 -3.10
CA MET A 1 22.14 -9.21 -2.34
C MET A 1 21.12 -9.33 -1.22
N PRO A 2 20.91 -10.53 -0.64
CA PRO A 2 20.10 -10.66 0.56
C PRO A 2 20.54 -9.67 1.65
N GLY A 3 19.58 -9.07 2.35
CA GLY A 3 19.81 -8.03 3.36
C GLY A 3 20.03 -6.61 2.81
N ASP A 4 20.27 -6.43 1.51
CA ASP A 4 20.25 -5.09 0.91
C ASP A 4 18.87 -4.46 1.08
N LYS A 5 18.83 -3.13 1.16
CA LYS A 5 17.61 -2.35 1.36
C LYS A 5 17.23 -1.63 0.08
N VAL A 6 16.01 -1.88 -0.39
CA VAL A 6 15.47 -1.30 -1.63
C VAL A 6 14.15 -0.61 -1.33
N ALA A 7 14.08 0.69 -1.64
CA ALA A 7 12.89 1.47 -1.41
C ALA A 7 11.84 1.28 -2.52
N ILE A 8 10.57 1.41 -2.15
CA ILE A 8 9.44 1.50 -3.09
C ILE A 8 8.69 2.80 -2.78
N LEU A 9 8.83 3.79 -3.66
CA LEU A 9 8.19 5.11 -3.57
C LEU A 9 7.18 5.28 -4.71
N SER A 10 5.92 4.93 -4.46
CA SER A 10 4.87 4.97 -5.47
C SER A 10 3.50 5.00 -4.82
N GLN A 11 2.50 5.55 -5.53
CA GLN A 11 1.11 5.22 -5.22
C GLN A 11 0.81 3.75 -5.54
N ASN A 12 -0.37 3.29 -5.13
CA ASN A 12 -0.80 1.92 -5.34
C ASN A 12 -0.94 1.58 -6.82
N MET A 13 -0.34 0.47 -7.22
CA MET A 13 -0.48 -0.12 -8.55
C MET A 13 -0.06 -1.60 -8.52
N PRO A 14 -0.44 -2.42 -9.53
CA PRO A 14 -0.04 -3.82 -9.59
C PRO A 14 1.47 -4.03 -9.51
N ASN A 15 2.25 -3.19 -10.20
CA ASN A 15 3.70 -3.27 -10.22
C ASN A 15 4.35 -3.02 -8.85
N TRP A 16 3.67 -2.32 -7.94
CA TRP A 16 4.09 -2.19 -6.55
C TRP A 16 4.17 -3.55 -5.88
N GLY A 17 3.11 -4.36 -6.02
CA GLY A 17 3.06 -5.72 -5.49
C GLY A 17 4.09 -6.63 -6.15
N ILE A 18 4.27 -6.52 -7.47
CA ILE A 18 5.29 -7.28 -8.22
C ILE A 18 6.69 -6.95 -7.69
N ALA A 19 7.03 -5.66 -7.57
CA ALA A 19 8.31 -5.24 -7.02
C ALA A 19 8.49 -5.76 -5.59
N PHE A 20 7.49 -5.57 -4.72
CA PHE A 20 7.52 -6.06 -3.34
C PHE A 20 7.79 -7.57 -3.27
N PHE A 21 7.03 -8.42 -3.97
CA PHE A 21 7.24 -9.86 -3.94
C PHE A 21 8.57 -10.29 -4.59
N ALA A 22 9.04 -9.58 -5.62
CA ALA A 22 10.36 -9.82 -6.19
C ALA A 22 11.47 -9.57 -5.17
N LEU A 23 11.38 -8.47 -4.40
CA LEU A 23 12.31 -8.19 -3.30
C LEU A 23 12.28 -9.30 -2.25
N GLN A 24 11.09 -9.73 -1.82
CA GLN A 24 10.94 -10.81 -0.85
C GLN A 24 11.56 -12.13 -1.33
N ARG A 25 11.34 -12.48 -2.60
CA ARG A 25 11.90 -13.69 -3.21
C ARG A 25 13.44 -13.66 -3.27
N MET A 26 14.03 -12.47 -3.37
CA MET A 26 15.48 -12.26 -3.43
C MET A 26 16.14 -12.10 -2.05
N GLY A 27 15.36 -12.10 -0.96
CA GLY A 27 15.87 -11.78 0.38
C GLY A 27 16.27 -10.33 0.56
N ILE A 28 15.80 -9.43 -0.32
CA ILE A 28 16.05 -8.00 -0.23
C ILE A 28 15.01 -7.39 0.72
N VAL A 29 15.48 -6.55 1.64
CA VAL A 29 14.64 -5.81 2.56
C VAL A 29 13.87 -4.73 1.79
N ALA A 30 12.55 -4.86 1.74
CA ALA A 30 11.70 -3.83 1.18
C ALA A 30 11.65 -2.62 2.13
N VAL A 31 11.80 -1.41 1.61
CA VAL A 31 11.62 -0.16 2.35
C VAL A 31 10.47 0.64 1.73
N PRO A 32 9.20 0.29 2.05
CA PRO A 32 8.06 1.05 1.56
C PRO A 32 8.07 2.49 2.06
N LEU A 33 7.99 3.46 1.14
CA LEU A 33 7.96 4.87 1.46
C LEU A 33 6.57 5.44 1.18
N LEU A 34 6.06 6.26 2.10
CA LEU A 34 4.81 6.97 1.89
C LEU A 34 4.97 7.98 0.74
N PRO A 35 4.03 8.02 -0.22
CA PRO A 35 4.03 9.04 -1.26
C PRO A 35 4.04 10.47 -0.72
N ASP A 36 3.56 10.68 0.50
CA ASP A 36 3.44 12.00 1.15
C ASP A 36 4.73 12.45 1.84
N PHE A 37 5.73 11.58 2.01
CA PHE A 37 7.01 11.98 2.60
C PHE A 37 7.68 13.09 1.79
N SER A 38 8.21 14.07 2.51
CA SER A 38 9.05 15.13 1.98
C SER A 38 10.39 14.60 1.47
N THR A 39 11.07 15.38 0.63
CA THR A 39 12.43 15.08 0.18
C THR A 39 13.42 14.99 1.34
N HIS A 40 13.20 15.81 2.39
CA HIS A 40 13.99 15.76 3.62
C HIS A 40 13.83 14.43 4.35
N GLU A 41 12.59 13.97 4.57
CA GLU A 41 12.33 12.66 5.19
C GLU A 41 12.92 11.51 4.35
N ILE A 42 12.77 11.55 3.03
CA ILE A 42 13.34 10.54 2.13
C ILE A 42 14.88 10.56 2.19
N SER A 43 15.51 11.74 2.27
CA SER A 43 16.96 11.90 2.41
C SER A 43 17.47 11.27 3.71
N ASN A 44 16.79 11.54 4.83
CA ASN A 44 17.12 10.95 6.13
C ASN A 44 16.97 9.42 6.13
N ILE A 45 15.89 8.91 5.51
CA ILE A 45 15.67 7.47 5.35
C ILE A 45 16.75 6.85 4.46
N ASN A 46 17.13 7.50 3.36
CA ASN A 46 18.20 7.02 2.49
C ASN A 46 19.52 6.84 3.25
N LEU A 47 19.91 7.85 4.03
CA LEU A 47 21.12 7.82 4.85
C LEU A 47 21.05 6.76 5.96
N HIS A 48 19.93 6.71 6.70
CA HIS A 48 19.76 5.78 7.81
C HIS A 48 19.66 4.32 7.35
N ALA A 49 18.89 4.04 6.29
CA ALA A 49 18.71 2.69 5.78
C ALA A 49 19.93 2.21 4.98
N GLY A 50 20.67 3.12 4.34
CA GLY A 50 21.73 2.79 3.38
C GLY A 50 21.15 2.13 2.13
N LEU A 51 20.14 2.76 1.51
CA LEU A 51 19.41 2.23 0.36
C LEU A 51 20.35 1.93 -0.81
N LYS A 52 20.16 0.77 -1.47
CA LYS A 52 20.93 0.36 -2.65
C LYS A 52 20.21 0.61 -3.97
N ALA A 53 18.88 0.58 -3.94
CA ALA A 53 18.04 0.89 -5.08
C ALA A 53 16.72 1.51 -4.62
N VAL A 54 16.02 2.15 -5.56
CA VAL A 54 14.64 2.61 -5.39
C VAL A 54 13.82 2.25 -6.62
N PHE A 55 12.66 1.68 -6.41
CA PHE A 55 11.58 1.70 -7.39
C PHE A 55 10.74 2.96 -7.14
N VAL A 56 10.52 3.76 -8.18
CA VAL A 56 9.80 5.02 -8.08
C VAL A 56 8.78 5.17 -9.20
N SER A 57 7.57 5.64 -8.87
CA SER A 57 6.58 6.01 -9.90
C SER A 57 6.97 7.30 -10.61
N GLU A 58 6.55 7.44 -11.86
CA GLU A 58 6.89 8.59 -12.71
C GLU A 58 6.58 9.94 -12.04
N ASN A 59 5.41 10.04 -11.41
CA ASN A 59 4.95 11.25 -10.75
C ASN A 59 5.65 11.54 -9.40
N LEU A 60 6.45 10.63 -8.86
CA LEU A 60 7.23 10.81 -7.64
C LEU A 60 8.74 10.84 -7.89
N GLN A 61 9.19 10.63 -9.15
CA GLN A 61 10.61 10.59 -9.51
C GLN A 61 11.34 11.87 -9.08
N TYR A 62 10.69 13.03 -9.23
CA TYR A 62 11.25 14.32 -8.83
C TYR A 62 11.73 14.34 -7.38
N LYS A 63 11.09 13.59 -6.47
CA LYS A 63 11.50 13.53 -5.06
C LYS A 63 12.87 12.85 -4.87
N ILE A 64 13.23 11.93 -5.74
CA ILE A 64 14.55 11.27 -5.75
C ILE A 64 15.59 12.19 -6.40
N ASP A 65 15.21 12.90 -7.45
CA ASP A 65 16.10 13.80 -8.20
C ASP A 65 16.47 15.06 -7.39
N THR A 66 15.61 15.48 -6.46
CA THR A 66 15.80 16.68 -5.61
C THR A 66 16.13 16.37 -4.15
N LEU A 67 16.74 15.22 -3.85
CA LEU A 67 17.20 14.93 -2.50
C LEU A 67 18.38 15.82 -2.11
N GLU A 68 18.40 16.27 -0.85
CA GLU A 68 19.51 17.08 -0.29
C GLU A 68 20.85 16.35 -0.39
N THR A 69 20.85 15.05 -0.05
CA THR A 69 21.96 14.14 -0.34
C THR A 69 21.62 13.34 -1.60
N PRO A 70 22.37 13.48 -2.71
CA PRO A 70 22.09 12.76 -3.94
C PRO A 70 22.05 11.25 -3.74
N PHE A 71 21.01 10.60 -4.28
CA PHE A 71 20.92 9.15 -4.24
C PHE A 71 21.93 8.51 -5.21
N GLU A 72 22.85 7.70 -4.70
CA GLU A 72 23.91 7.05 -5.50
C GLU A 72 23.56 5.62 -5.96
N GLY A 73 22.38 5.13 -5.59
CA GLY A 73 21.93 3.78 -5.93
C GLY A 73 21.28 3.66 -7.30
N ILE A 74 20.65 2.50 -7.53
CA ILE A 74 19.93 2.18 -8.76
C ILE A 74 18.51 2.77 -8.69
N VAL A 75 18.07 3.47 -9.74
CA VAL A 75 16.69 4.00 -9.81
C VAL A 75 15.93 3.29 -10.93
N LEU A 76 14.82 2.64 -10.57
CA LEU A 76 13.95 1.90 -11.47
C LEU A 76 12.58 2.56 -11.52
N ARG A 77 12.03 2.73 -12.72
CA ARG A 77 10.65 3.19 -12.93
C ARG A 77 9.69 2.07 -12.57
N LEU A 78 8.66 2.36 -11.79
CA LEU A 78 7.73 1.31 -11.35
C LEU A 78 6.69 0.97 -12.44
N GLU A 79 6.36 1.88 -13.35
CA GLU A 79 5.37 1.66 -14.42
C GLU A 79 5.74 0.54 -15.39
N ASP A 80 7.02 0.39 -15.69
CA ASP A 80 7.52 -0.55 -16.72
C ASP A 80 8.82 -1.28 -16.31
N PHE A 81 9.30 -1.07 -15.09
CA PHE A 81 10.58 -1.60 -14.58
C PHE A 81 11.82 -1.15 -15.38
N SER A 82 11.70 -0.07 -16.16
CA SER A 82 12.81 0.53 -16.88
C SER A 82 13.83 1.16 -15.92
N LEU A 83 15.08 1.17 -16.35
CA LEU A 83 16.19 1.67 -15.56
C LEU A 83 16.42 3.16 -15.84
N ILE A 84 16.20 4.00 -14.83
CA ILE A 84 16.34 5.46 -14.92
C ILE A 84 17.80 5.86 -14.65
N LYS A 85 18.38 5.38 -13.55
CA LYS A 85 19.76 5.71 -13.14
C LYS A 85 20.55 4.45 -12.82
N LYS A 86 21.77 4.37 -13.34
CA LYS A 86 22.72 3.28 -13.14
C LYS A 86 23.81 3.68 -12.14
N ARG A 87 24.09 2.80 -11.17
CA ARG A 87 25.47 2.59 -10.68
C ARG A 87 26.20 1.75 -11.74
N ALA A 88 27.53 1.85 -11.86
CA ALA A 88 28.44 1.33 -12.91
C ALA A 88 28.18 -0.04 -13.63
N ALA A 89 27.13 -0.81 -13.30
CA ALA A 89 26.76 -2.06 -13.95
C ALA A 89 25.75 -1.90 -15.11
N LYS A 90 25.96 -2.67 -16.19
CA LYS A 90 25.03 -2.84 -17.32
C LYS A 90 23.84 -3.73 -16.95
N ALA A 91 23.02 -3.34 -15.98
CA ALA A 91 21.74 -4.00 -15.76
C ALA A 91 20.78 -3.65 -16.93
N VAL A 92 20.08 -4.66 -17.46
CA VAL A 92 19.04 -4.54 -18.49
C VAL A 92 17.88 -5.44 -18.04
N PHE A 93 16.67 -4.91 -18.04
CA PHE A 93 15.47 -5.71 -17.79
C PHE A 93 15.30 -6.71 -18.94
N ASP A 94 15.15 -7.99 -18.58
CA ASP A 94 15.01 -9.09 -19.54
C ASP A 94 13.91 -10.03 -19.06
N ILE A 95 12.76 -9.94 -19.73
CA ILE A 95 11.56 -10.73 -19.41
C ILE A 95 11.78 -12.24 -19.61
N THR A 96 12.79 -12.63 -20.40
CA THR A 96 13.09 -14.04 -20.67
C THR A 96 13.91 -14.69 -19.56
N LYS A 97 14.55 -13.89 -18.71
CA LYS A 97 15.36 -14.40 -17.61
C LYS A 97 14.50 -14.96 -16.50
N LYS A 98 14.87 -16.16 -16.06
CA LYS A 98 14.29 -16.80 -14.88
C LYS A 98 15.07 -16.37 -13.63
N PRO A 99 14.39 -16.16 -12.49
CA PRO A 99 15.06 -15.91 -11.22
C PRO A 99 16.01 -17.06 -10.86
N VAL A 100 17.22 -16.72 -10.39
CA VAL A 100 18.18 -17.72 -9.91
C VAL A 100 17.82 -18.04 -8.45
N GLY A 101 17.14 -19.16 -8.24
CA GLY A 101 16.77 -19.63 -6.90
C GLY A 101 15.63 -18.87 -6.23
N THR A 102 15.41 -19.21 -4.96
CA THR A 102 14.49 -18.55 -4.03
C THR A 102 15.23 -18.38 -2.73
N TYR A 103 15.23 -17.17 -2.17
CA TYR A 103 15.77 -16.95 -0.83
C TYR A 103 14.97 -17.77 0.19
N SER A 104 15.67 -18.48 1.08
CA SER A 104 15.06 -19.19 2.20
C SER A 104 15.33 -18.38 3.46
N PRO A 105 14.36 -17.58 3.94
CA PRO A 105 14.55 -16.72 5.11
C PRO A 105 14.53 -17.51 6.42
N ASP A 106 15.33 -17.09 7.38
CA ASP A 106 15.10 -17.41 8.79
C ASP A 106 13.92 -16.60 9.34
N GLU A 107 13.25 -17.11 10.38
CA GLU A 107 12.02 -16.49 10.91
C GLU A 107 12.20 -15.05 11.41
N ILE A 108 13.42 -14.70 11.80
CA ILE A 108 13.79 -13.39 12.35
C ILE A 108 14.50 -12.49 11.32
N ASP A 109 14.70 -12.97 10.10
CA ASP A 109 15.33 -12.18 9.05
C ASP A 109 14.52 -10.91 8.77
N LEU A 110 15.23 -9.79 8.72
CA LEU A 110 14.63 -8.52 8.31
C LEU A 110 14.14 -8.63 6.86
N SER A 111 12.87 -8.29 6.65
CA SER A 111 12.19 -8.42 5.35
C SER A 111 11.54 -7.11 4.91
N ILE A 112 11.03 -6.32 5.87
CA ILE A 112 10.47 -5.00 5.64
C ILE A 112 11.02 -4.04 6.69
N LEU A 113 11.50 -2.88 6.24
CA LEU A 113 11.86 -1.76 7.11
C LEU A 113 10.89 -0.61 6.85
N LEU A 114 9.93 -0.44 7.75
CA LEU A 114 8.91 0.60 7.64
C LEU A 114 9.31 1.83 8.43
N TYR A 115 9.16 3.02 7.85
CA TYR A 115 9.43 4.26 8.56
C TYR A 115 8.16 4.93 9.05
N THR A 116 8.19 5.37 10.31
CA THR A 116 7.12 6.16 10.92
C THR A 116 7.66 7.54 11.30
N SER A 117 6.78 8.55 11.25
CA SER A 117 7.09 9.89 11.73
C SER A 117 7.33 9.82 13.24
N GLY A 118 8.59 9.89 13.66
CA GLY A 118 8.96 9.96 15.06
C GLY A 118 8.57 11.29 15.67
N THR A 119 8.13 11.30 16.93
CA THR A 119 7.83 12.54 17.68
C THR A 119 9.03 13.45 17.87
N THR A 120 10.24 12.93 17.69
CA THR A 120 11.53 13.63 17.85
C THR A 120 12.06 14.20 16.53
N GLY A 121 11.31 14.10 15.42
CA GLY A 121 11.74 14.57 14.09
C GLY A 121 12.62 13.58 13.32
N GLU A 122 13.21 12.59 13.99
CA GLU A 122 13.97 11.53 13.32
C GLU A 122 13.09 10.34 12.91
N PRO A 123 13.20 9.84 11.67
CA PRO A 123 12.38 8.74 11.18
C PRO A 123 12.83 7.42 11.83
N LYS A 124 11.91 6.71 12.48
CA LYS A 124 12.20 5.43 13.16
C LYS A 124 11.87 4.25 12.23
N GLY A 125 12.84 3.37 12.03
CA GLY A 125 12.68 2.14 11.26
C GLY A 125 12.09 1.01 12.09
N VAL A 126 10.87 0.60 11.78
CA VAL A 126 10.22 -0.60 12.32
C VAL A 126 10.69 -1.80 11.50
N MET A 127 11.36 -2.73 12.17
CA MET A 127 11.88 -3.95 11.60
C MET A 127 10.81 -5.05 11.63
N LEU A 128 10.44 -5.57 10.46
CA LEU A 128 9.51 -6.68 10.33
C LEU A 128 10.16 -7.84 9.56
N SER A 129 9.97 -9.05 10.08
CA SER A 129 10.27 -10.29 9.37
C SER A 129 9.08 -10.77 8.53
N GLN A 130 9.34 -11.69 7.60
CA GLN A 130 8.25 -12.34 6.86
C GLN A 130 7.27 -13.05 7.79
N LYS A 131 7.77 -13.64 8.89
CA LYS A 131 6.93 -14.28 9.91
C LYS A 131 5.95 -13.28 10.54
N ASN A 132 6.36 -12.04 10.82
CA ASN A 132 5.44 -11.03 11.37
C ASN A 132 4.24 -10.79 10.43
N VAL A 133 4.52 -10.57 9.14
CA VAL A 133 3.51 -10.26 8.12
C VAL A 133 2.59 -11.46 7.88
N ILE A 134 3.17 -12.65 7.65
CA ILE A 134 2.42 -13.87 7.35
C ILE A 134 1.56 -14.28 8.55
N THR A 135 2.08 -14.21 9.77
CA THR A 135 1.32 -14.54 10.98
C THR A 135 0.10 -13.63 11.11
N ASN A 136 0.27 -12.32 10.85
CA ASN A 136 -0.85 -11.39 10.90
C ASN A 136 -1.88 -11.66 9.79
N ALA A 137 -1.44 -11.95 8.56
CA ALA A 137 -2.35 -12.34 7.47
C ALA A 137 -3.15 -13.61 7.79
N ILE A 138 -2.51 -14.66 8.32
CA ILE A 138 -3.17 -15.92 8.71
C ILE A 138 -4.21 -15.66 9.81
N GLN A 139 -3.84 -14.91 10.86
CA GLN A 139 -4.75 -14.59 11.96
C GLN A 139 -5.93 -13.73 11.49
N SER A 140 -5.70 -12.77 10.61
CA SER A 140 -6.77 -11.95 10.04
C SER A 140 -7.74 -12.78 9.19
N ASN A 141 -7.25 -13.77 8.44
CA ASN A 141 -8.12 -14.68 7.70
C ASN A 141 -9.00 -15.54 8.62
N ALA A 142 -8.53 -15.86 9.83
CA ALA A 142 -9.35 -16.58 10.81
C ALA A 142 -10.48 -15.72 11.39
N VAL A 143 -10.31 -14.39 11.42
CA VAL A 143 -11.34 -13.44 11.88
C VAL A 143 -12.32 -13.09 10.77
N GLN A 144 -11.79 -12.78 9.58
CA GLN A 144 -12.57 -12.47 8.39
C GLN A 144 -12.08 -13.37 7.24
N PRO A 145 -12.74 -14.51 7.01
CA PRO A 145 -12.35 -15.43 5.94
C PRO A 145 -12.42 -14.77 4.56
N ILE A 146 -11.33 -14.90 3.81
CA ILE A 146 -11.25 -14.52 2.41
C ILE A 146 -11.39 -15.78 1.56
N LEU A 147 -12.31 -15.78 0.61
CA LEU A 147 -12.49 -16.91 -0.29
C LEU A 147 -11.78 -16.66 -1.62
N PRO A 148 -11.32 -17.73 -2.31
CA PRO A 148 -10.82 -17.62 -3.67
C PRO A 148 -11.82 -16.91 -4.58
N GLY A 149 -11.30 -16.01 -5.43
CA GLY A 149 -12.12 -15.21 -6.35
C GLY A 149 -12.73 -13.94 -5.74
N TYR A 150 -12.59 -13.69 -4.44
CA TYR A 150 -12.98 -12.40 -3.86
C TYR A 150 -12.24 -11.24 -4.55
N LYS A 151 -12.91 -10.10 -4.65
CA LYS A 151 -12.39 -8.87 -5.25
C LYS A 151 -12.17 -7.83 -4.17
N PHE A 152 -10.93 -7.37 -4.07
CA PHE A 152 -10.54 -6.28 -3.19
C PHE A 152 -10.50 -4.98 -3.97
N LEU A 153 -10.96 -3.90 -3.34
CA LEU A 153 -10.67 -2.54 -3.77
C LEU A 153 -9.68 -1.91 -2.78
N SER A 154 -8.43 -1.76 -3.20
CA SER A 154 -7.37 -1.15 -2.41
C SER A 154 -7.42 0.37 -2.54
N VAL A 155 -7.57 1.05 -1.40
CA VAL A 155 -7.75 2.51 -1.31
C VAL A 155 -6.79 3.17 -0.32
N LEU A 156 -6.12 2.38 0.53
CA LEU A 156 -5.14 2.86 1.49
C LEU A 156 -3.73 2.64 0.93
N PRO A 157 -2.70 3.42 1.29
CA PRO A 157 -1.36 3.27 0.73
C PRO A 157 -0.74 1.89 1.05
N LEU A 158 -0.22 1.20 0.02
CA LEU A 158 0.52 -0.06 0.17
C LEU A 158 1.83 0.08 0.97
N SER A 159 2.32 1.31 1.14
CA SER A 159 3.45 1.61 2.02
C SER A 159 3.12 1.49 3.50
N HIS A 160 1.83 1.44 3.86
CA HIS A 160 1.38 1.23 5.22
C HIS A 160 1.18 -0.26 5.51
N THR A 161 1.67 -0.75 6.65
CA THR A 161 1.65 -2.19 6.99
C THR A 161 0.25 -2.81 6.94
N TYR A 162 -0.79 -2.04 7.31
CA TYR A 162 -2.17 -2.50 7.28
C TYR A 162 -2.63 -2.89 5.87
N GLU A 163 -2.48 -2.00 4.89
CA GLU A 163 -2.85 -2.32 3.50
C GLU A 163 -1.89 -3.33 2.89
N ASN A 164 -0.58 -3.23 3.18
CA ASN A 164 0.40 -4.18 2.68
C ASN A 164 0.06 -5.62 3.10
N THR A 165 -0.26 -5.82 4.37
CA THR A 165 -0.52 -7.15 4.91
C THR A 165 -1.90 -7.65 4.51
N LEU A 166 -2.95 -6.84 4.70
CA LEU A 166 -4.33 -7.31 4.53
C LEU A 166 -4.94 -7.00 3.16
N GLY A 167 -4.41 -5.99 2.45
CA GLY A 167 -4.87 -5.56 1.13
C GLY A 167 -4.00 -6.06 -0.02
N LEU A 168 -2.82 -6.62 0.26
CA LEU A 168 -1.92 -7.21 -0.73
C LEU A 168 -1.53 -8.65 -0.38
N VAL A 169 -0.88 -8.90 0.76
CA VAL A 169 -0.36 -10.24 1.09
C VAL A 169 -1.49 -11.25 1.29
N LEU A 170 -2.45 -10.95 2.18
CA LEU A 170 -3.60 -11.81 2.47
C LEU A 170 -4.41 -12.19 1.22
N PRO A 171 -4.91 -11.25 0.38
CA PRO A 171 -5.72 -11.63 -0.78
C PRO A 171 -4.94 -12.51 -1.77
N ILE A 172 -3.65 -12.25 -1.97
CA ILE A 172 -2.81 -13.08 -2.85
C ILE A 172 -2.64 -14.49 -2.28
N MET A 173 -2.44 -14.64 -0.97
CA MET A 173 -2.37 -15.95 -0.31
C MET A 173 -3.64 -16.77 -0.47
N GLN A 174 -4.80 -16.12 -0.61
CA GLN A 174 -6.12 -16.77 -0.65
C GLN A 174 -6.69 -16.91 -2.06
N GLY A 175 -5.95 -16.53 -3.11
CA GLY A 175 -6.44 -16.59 -4.49
C GLY A 175 -7.52 -15.55 -4.82
N ALA A 176 -7.51 -14.42 -4.12
CA ALA A 176 -8.34 -13.26 -4.40
C ALA A 176 -7.63 -12.30 -5.38
N SER A 177 -8.38 -11.32 -5.89
CA SER A 177 -7.87 -10.28 -6.80
C SER A 177 -7.93 -8.91 -6.15
N VAL A 178 -7.00 -8.02 -6.52
CA VAL A 178 -6.92 -6.65 -5.95
C VAL A 178 -6.97 -5.62 -7.08
N SER A 179 -7.94 -4.72 -7.02
CA SER A 179 -8.02 -3.52 -7.87
C SER A 179 -7.53 -2.31 -7.08
N TYR A 180 -6.67 -1.49 -7.68
CA TYR A 180 -6.07 -0.33 -7.00
C TYR A 180 -6.72 0.98 -7.40
N LEU A 181 -7.18 1.75 -6.42
CA LEU A 181 -7.65 3.11 -6.64
C LEU A 181 -6.45 4.06 -6.77
N ARG A 182 -6.23 4.63 -7.96
CA ARG A 182 -5.09 5.52 -8.24
C ARG A 182 -5.29 6.97 -7.79
N LYS A 183 -6.49 7.32 -7.34
CA LYS A 183 -6.86 8.67 -6.89
C LYS A 183 -7.26 8.63 -5.41
N PRO A 184 -7.20 9.76 -4.70
CA PRO A 184 -7.67 9.83 -3.32
C PRO A 184 -9.09 9.27 -3.16
N PRO A 185 -9.41 8.54 -2.08
CA PRO A 185 -10.69 7.87 -1.88
C PRO A 185 -11.79 8.84 -1.43
N ILE A 186 -12.07 9.85 -2.25
CA ILE A 186 -13.21 10.75 -2.11
C ILE A 186 -14.43 10.14 -2.80
N ALA A 187 -15.64 10.50 -2.37
CA ALA A 187 -16.85 9.84 -2.82
C ALA A 187 -17.06 9.89 -4.35
N SER A 188 -16.70 10.98 -5.01
CA SER A 188 -16.80 11.13 -6.47
C SER A 188 -15.91 10.18 -7.26
N VAL A 189 -14.86 9.64 -6.64
CA VAL A 189 -13.97 8.63 -7.24
C VAL A 189 -14.34 7.23 -6.74
N LEU A 190 -14.60 7.11 -5.44
CA LEU A 190 -14.84 5.84 -4.79
C LEU A 190 -16.14 5.18 -5.23
N VAL A 191 -17.25 5.93 -5.34
CA VAL A 191 -18.55 5.37 -5.72
C VAL A 191 -18.51 4.75 -7.13
N PRO A 192 -18.01 5.44 -8.18
CA PRO A 192 -17.85 4.81 -9.49
C PRO A 192 -16.92 3.59 -9.47
N ALA A 193 -15.83 3.63 -8.71
CA ALA A 193 -14.91 2.50 -8.59
C ALA A 193 -15.58 1.28 -7.94
N MET A 194 -16.36 1.49 -6.87
CA MET A 194 -17.15 0.43 -6.23
C MET A 194 -18.21 -0.14 -7.19
N GLN A 195 -18.84 0.69 -8.00
CA GLN A 195 -19.82 0.23 -9.00
C GLN A 195 -19.17 -0.62 -10.11
N ALA A 196 -17.98 -0.23 -10.56
CA ALA A 196 -17.24 -0.93 -11.60
C ALA A 196 -16.63 -2.25 -11.11
N VAL A 197 -15.94 -2.21 -9.96
CA VAL A 197 -15.24 -3.39 -9.40
C VAL A 197 -16.21 -4.33 -8.69
N ARG A 198 -17.25 -3.79 -8.05
CA ARG A 198 -18.12 -4.50 -7.10
C ARG A 198 -17.30 -5.32 -6.10
N PRO A 199 -16.46 -4.66 -5.28
CA PRO A 199 -15.55 -5.35 -4.39
C PRO A 199 -16.33 -6.07 -3.28
N ASP A 200 -15.86 -7.26 -2.93
CA ASP A 200 -16.33 -8.00 -1.76
C ASP A 200 -15.72 -7.40 -0.49
N ILE A 201 -14.48 -6.89 -0.60
CA ILE A 201 -13.72 -6.34 0.53
C ILE A 201 -13.05 -5.03 0.16
N MET A 202 -13.10 -4.08 1.08
CA MET A 202 -12.38 -2.81 1.01
C MET A 202 -11.91 -2.43 2.41
N LEU A 203 -10.60 -2.32 2.58
CA LEU A 203 -10.02 -1.81 3.82
C LEU A 203 -10.22 -0.30 3.87
N THR A 204 -10.54 0.23 5.05
CA THR A 204 -10.87 1.65 5.19
C THR A 204 -10.47 2.15 6.57
N VAL A 205 -10.49 3.46 6.72
CA VAL A 205 -10.27 4.15 8.00
C VAL A 205 -11.49 5.01 8.33
N PRO A 206 -11.75 5.30 9.62
CA PRO A 206 -12.94 6.05 10.03
C PRO A 206 -13.16 7.35 9.25
N MET A 207 -12.07 8.07 8.94
CA MET A 207 -12.15 9.33 8.19
C MET A 207 -12.68 9.17 6.75
N ILE A 208 -12.39 8.06 6.07
CA ILE A 208 -12.92 7.83 4.70
C ILE A 208 -14.42 7.58 4.78
N ILE A 209 -14.86 6.71 5.71
CA ILE A 209 -16.28 6.42 5.94
C ILE A 209 -17.04 7.71 6.26
N GLU A 210 -16.52 8.53 7.18
CA GLU A 210 -17.17 9.77 7.59
C GLU A 210 -17.30 10.77 6.42
N LYS A 211 -16.25 10.90 5.61
CA LYS A 211 -16.27 11.78 4.42
C LYS A 211 -17.30 11.32 3.40
N VAL A 212 -17.35 10.02 3.09
CA VAL A 212 -18.34 9.46 2.15
C VAL A 212 -19.76 9.62 2.68
N TYR A 213 -19.96 9.35 3.97
CA TYR A 213 -21.25 9.54 4.62
C TYR A 213 -21.73 10.99 4.52
N LYS A 214 -20.90 11.96 4.92
CA LYS A 214 -21.26 13.39 4.90
C LYS A 214 -21.48 13.94 3.48
N SER A 215 -20.67 13.51 2.52
CA SER A 215 -20.67 14.08 1.17
C SER A 215 -21.66 13.43 0.20
N SER A 216 -22.07 12.18 0.43
CA SER A 216 -22.92 11.45 -0.53
C SER A 216 -24.15 10.80 0.09
N ILE A 217 -24.02 10.18 1.26
CA ILE A 217 -25.14 9.43 1.87
C ILE A 217 -26.11 10.38 2.59
N LEU A 218 -25.59 11.26 3.45
CA LEU A 218 -26.41 12.19 4.25
C LEU A 218 -27.26 13.13 3.38
N PRO A 219 -26.76 13.75 2.29
CA PRO A 219 -27.59 14.56 1.41
C PRO A 219 -28.75 13.78 0.77
N GLU A 220 -28.53 12.54 0.35
CA GLU A 220 -29.59 11.69 -0.24
C GLU A 220 -30.65 11.30 0.79
N ILE A 221 -30.26 11.02 2.04
CA ILE A 221 -31.19 10.77 3.15
C ILE A 221 -32.02 12.03 3.45
N GLN A 222 -31.41 13.21 3.43
CA GLN A 222 -32.06 14.48 3.77
C GLN A 222 -33.01 15.00 2.67
N LYS A 223 -32.79 14.63 1.40
CA LYS A 223 -33.67 15.00 0.26
C LYS A 223 -35.07 14.39 0.35
N LYS A 224 -35.21 13.22 0.96
CA LYS A 224 -36.52 12.56 1.12
C LYS A 224 -37.20 13.04 2.41
N THR A 225 -38.36 13.69 2.28
CA THR A 225 -39.12 14.29 3.40
C THR A 225 -39.50 13.28 4.49
N ALA A 226 -39.79 12.03 4.10
CA ALA A 226 -40.13 10.94 5.02
C ALA A 226 -38.94 10.50 5.90
N THR A 227 -37.73 10.41 5.34
CA THR A 227 -36.51 10.03 6.11
C THR A 227 -36.02 11.16 7.01
N ARG A 228 -36.24 12.43 6.65
CA ARG A 228 -35.96 13.59 7.53
C ARG A 228 -36.84 13.63 8.79
N LEU A 229 -38.09 13.16 8.71
CA LEU A 229 -38.99 13.03 9.87
C LEU A 229 -38.64 11.82 10.75
N LEU A 230 -38.30 10.69 10.12
CA LEU A 230 -37.94 9.46 10.84
C LEU A 230 -36.56 9.51 11.50
N THR A 231 -35.62 10.32 11.01
CA THR A 231 -34.30 10.51 11.65
C THR A 231 -34.33 11.45 12.85
N LYS A 232 -35.42 12.21 13.05
CA LYS A 232 -35.62 13.09 14.21
C LYS A 232 -36.13 12.36 15.47
N PHE A 233 -36.76 11.21 15.30
CA PHE A 233 -37.24 10.39 16.42
C PHE A 233 -36.20 9.29 16.75
N ALA A 234 -35.77 9.22 18.01
CA ALA A 234 -34.71 8.32 18.46
C ALA A 234 -34.95 6.81 18.18
N PRO A 235 -36.19 6.26 18.31
CA PRO A 235 -36.43 4.84 18.04
C PRO A 235 -36.35 4.48 16.54
N THR A 236 -36.87 5.36 15.68
CA THR A 236 -36.92 5.15 14.22
C THR A 236 -35.55 5.34 13.56
N ARG A 237 -34.67 6.15 14.16
CA ARG A 237 -33.27 6.29 13.75
C ARG A 237 -32.50 4.97 13.83
N GLN A 238 -32.66 4.18 14.90
CA GLN A 238 -32.00 2.88 15.04
C GLN A 238 -32.51 1.84 14.03
N LEU A 239 -33.79 1.91 13.66
CA LEU A 239 -34.39 0.99 12.69
C LEU A 239 -33.88 1.25 11.26
N ILE A 240 -33.79 2.52 10.87
CA ILE A 240 -33.28 2.93 9.54
C ILE A 240 -31.80 2.59 9.39
N HIS A 241 -30.99 2.77 10.44
CA HIS A 241 -29.57 2.39 10.41
C HIS A 241 -29.32 0.87 10.34
N ARG A 242 -30.32 0.03 10.63
CA ARG A 242 -30.22 -1.44 10.49
C ARG A 242 -30.64 -1.97 9.11
N MET A 243 -31.35 -1.16 8.32
CA MET A 243 -31.89 -1.57 7.01
C MET A 243 -31.08 -1.04 5.82
N ALA A 244 -30.13 -0.12 6.06
CA ALA A 244 -29.24 0.48 5.06
C ALA A 244 -27.83 -0.11 5.20
#